data_AF-A0A1V4VM97-F1
#
_entry.id   AF-A0A1V4VM97-F1
#
_cell.length_a   1.000
_cell.length_b   1.000
_cell.length_c   1.000
_cell.angle_alpha   90.00
_cell.angle_beta   90.00
_cell.angle_gamma   90.00
#
_symmetry.space_group_name_H-M   'P 1'
#
loop_
_entity.id
_entity.type
_entity.pdbx_description
1 polymer ?
#
loop_
_entity_poly.entity_id
_entity_poly.type
_entity_poly.pdbx_seq_one_letter_code
_entity_poly.pdbx_strand_id
1 'polypeptide(L)' 'MPPKFGDLKRYCEKNDWVMIRDTDHWYYEKVLSNGDILRTRVSHSVSKEIPANLWRKILKQQLKITEEEFWKRV' A
#
# COMPACT_ATOMS: atom_id res chain seq x y z
N MET A 1 6.84 2.42 -14.14
CA MET A 1 6.38 3.79 -13.80
C MET A 1 6.60 3.99 -12.32
N PRO A 2 7.02 5.18 -11.86
CA PRO A 2 7.13 5.42 -10.42
C PRO A 2 5.73 5.36 -9.79
N PRO A 3 5.51 4.54 -8.76
CA PRO A 3 4.22 4.45 -8.09
C PRO A 3 3.99 5.71 -7.26
N LYS A 4 2.77 6.24 -7.30
CA LYS A 4 2.37 7.39 -6.49
C LYS A 4 1.67 6.92 -5.23
N PHE A 5 1.61 7.77 -4.21
CA PHE A 5 0.80 7.47 -3.02
C PHE A 5 -0.68 7.27 -3.38
N GLY A 6 -1.18 7.92 -4.43
CA GLY A 6 -2.52 7.70 -4.96
C GLY A 6 -2.72 6.28 -5.50
N ASP A 7 -1.71 5.69 -6.15
CA ASP A 7 -1.78 4.30 -6.65
C ASP A 7 -1.79 3.31 -5.49
N LEU A 8 -0.96 3.56 -4.47
CA LEU A 8 -0.94 2.75 -3.26
C LEU A 8 -2.29 2.77 -2.53
N LYS A 9 -2.95 3.94 -2.47
CA LYS A 9 -4.31 4.06 -1.92
C LYS A 9 -5.31 3.22 -2.72
N ARG A 10 -5.35 3.37 -4.04
CA ARG A 10 -6.26 2.60 -4.92
C ARG A 10 -6.05 1.11 -4.78
N TYR A 11 -4.79 0.68 -4.71
CA TYR A 11 -4.46 -0.72 -4.46
C TYR A 11 -5.10 -1.21 -3.16
N CYS A 12 -4.93 -0.46 -2.06
CA CYS A 12 -5.51 -0.85 -0.77
C CYS A 12 -7.04 -0.98 -0.88
N GLU A 13 -7.70 0.03 -1.46
CA GLU A 13 -9.16 0.05 -1.62
C GLU A 13 -9.69 -1.08 -2.51
N LYS A 14 -8.95 -1.50 -3.54
CA LYS A 14 -9.33 -2.62 -4.43
C LYS A 14 -9.03 -4.01 -3.86
N ASN A 15 -8.09 -4.13 -2.93
CA ASN A 15 -7.54 -5.42 -2.50
C ASN A 15 -7.96 -5.80 -1.07
N ASP A 16 -9.18 -5.47 -0.67
CA ASP A 16 -9.75 -5.83 0.64
C ASP A 16 -8.90 -5.34 1.82
N TRP A 17 -8.21 -4.21 1.67
CA TRP A 17 -7.58 -3.57 2.82
C TRP A 17 -8.60 -2.72 3.55
N VAL A 18 -8.61 -2.84 4.87
CA VAL A 18 -9.49 -2.08 5.75
C VAL A 18 -8.75 -0.85 6.24
N MET A 19 -9.32 0.33 6.01
CA MET A 19 -8.80 1.56 6.60
C MET A 19 -9.15 1.58 8.08
N ILE A 20 -8.13 1.60 8.93
CA ILE A 20 -8.31 1.59 10.39
C ILE A 20 -8.26 3.00 10.99
N ARG A 21 -7.53 3.91 10.34
CA ARG A 21 -7.34 5.29 10.80
C ARG A 21 -7.06 6.24 9.63
N ASP A 22 -7.63 7.42 9.69
CA ASP A 22 -7.35 8.56 8.80
C ASP A 22 -7.04 9.80 9.65
N THR A 23 -5.75 10.09 9.83
CA THR A 23 -5.33 11.27 10.61
C THR A 23 -4.35 12.09 9.79
N ASP A 24 -3.06 12.00 10.08
CA ASP A 24 -2.01 12.59 9.24
C ASP A 24 -1.69 11.71 8.01
N HIS A 25 -2.01 10.42 8.10
CA HIS A 25 -1.90 9.43 7.05
C HIS A 25 -3.12 8.51 7.05
N TRP A 26 -3.35 7.82 5.93
CA TRP A 26 -4.26 6.67 5.88
C TRP A 26 -3.52 5.42 6.33
N TYR A 27 -4.05 4.77 7.35
CA TYR A 27 -3.55 3.50 7.84
C TYR A 27 -4.48 2.39 7.37
N TYR A 28 -3.92 1.43 6.65
CA TYR A 28 -4.64 0.29 6.13
C TYR A 28 -4.10 -0.99 6.74
N GLU A 29 -5.01 -1.91 7.05
CA GLU A 29 -4.71 -3.26 7.50
C GLU A 29 -5.31 -4.30 6.56
N LYS A 30 -4.61 -5.41 6.37
CA LYS A 30 -5.13 -6.56 5.65
C LYS A 30 -4.80 -7.83 6.42
N VAL A 31 -5.85 -8.56 6.76
CA VAL A 31 -5.73 -9.90 7.35
C VAL A 31 -5.56 -10.89 6.21
N LEU A 32 -4.44 -11.59 6.21
CA LEU A 32 -4.17 -12.67 5.28
C LEU A 32 -4.86 -13.95 5.77
N SER A 33 -5.13 -14.87 4.85
CA SER A 33 -5.79 -16.15 5.16
C SER A 33 -4.98 -17.05 6.09
N ASN A 34 -3.66 -16.82 6.20
CA ASN A 34 -2.78 -17.49 7.15
C ASN A 34 -2.83 -16.89 8.57
N GLY A 35 -3.60 -15.82 8.80
CA GLY A 35 -3.70 -15.10 10.07
C GLY A 35 -2.68 -13.96 10.23
N ASP A 36 -1.77 -13.76 9.27
CA ASP A 36 -0.86 -12.60 9.29
C ASP A 36 -1.65 -11.30 9.07
N ILE A 37 -1.34 -10.27 9.84
CA ILE A 37 -1.90 -8.93 9.64
C ILE A 37 -0.83 -8.06 8.99
N LEU A 38 -1.10 -7.63 7.76
CA LEU A 38 -0.29 -6.66 7.06
C LEU A 38 -0.77 -5.24 7.37
N ARG A 39 0.18 -4.32 7.46
CA ARG A 39 -0.06 -2.91 7.77
C ARG A 39 0.67 -2.04 6.76
N THR A 40 -0.04 -1.09 6.17
CA THR A 40 0.56 -0.10 5.27
C THR A 40 0.08 1.29 5.62
N ARG A 41 0.96 2.27 5.42
CA ARG A 41 0.70 3.69 5.69
C ARG A 41 0.83 4.47 4.40
N VAL A 42 -0.23 5.16 4.03
CA VAL A 42 -0.32 5.94 2.79
C VAL A 42 -0.41 7.42 3.13
N SER A 43 0.46 8.23 2.53
CA SER A 43 0.43 9.68 2.69
C SER A 43 -0.73 10.31 1.93
N HIS A 44 -1.31 11.38 2.49
CA HIS A 44 -2.29 12.22 1.81
C HIS A 44 -1.74 12.91 0.55
N SER A 45 -0.42 12.92 0.37
CA SER A 45 0.26 13.43 -0.83
C SER A 45 0.09 12.49 -2.04
N VAL A 46 -1.14 12.25 -2.48
CA VAL A 46 -1.49 11.29 -3.55
C VAL A 46 -0.82 11.56 -4.89
N SER A 47 -0.50 12.82 -5.19
CA SER A 47 0.19 13.23 -6.41
C SER A 47 1.70 12.99 -6.36
N LYS A 48 2.27 12.76 -5.16
CA LYS A 48 3.70 12.59 -4.96
C LYS A 48 4.12 11.16 -5.29
N GLU A 49 5.24 11.07 -5.99
CA GLU A 49 5.87 9.79 -6.31
C GLU A 49 6.56 9.20 -5.08
N ILE A 50 6.46 7.89 -4.95
CA ILE A 50 7.15 7.14 -3.91
C ILE A 50 8.58 6.86 -4.40
N PRO A 51 9.62 7.29 -3.68
CA PRO A 51 11.00 6.99 -4.06
C PRO A 51 11.22 5.48 -4.17
N ALA A 52 11.93 5.02 -5.19
CA ALA A 52 12.11 3.58 -5.48
C ALA A 52 12.64 2.77 -4.27
N ASN A 53 13.54 3.36 -3.48
CA ASN A 53 14.07 2.73 -2.27
C ASN A 53 12.99 2.53 -1.19
N LEU A 54 12.09 3.50 -1.04
CA LEU A 54 10.96 3.39 -0.13
C LEU A 54 9.93 2.39 -0.68
N TRP A 55 9.67 2.43 -1.98
CA TRP A 55 8.74 1.54 -2.64
C TRP A 55 9.12 0.07 -2.46
N ARG A 56 10.39 -0.29 -2.67
CA ARG A 56 10.90 -1.64 -2.42
C ARG A 56 10.69 -2.10 -0.97
N LYS A 57 10.84 -1.19 0.00
CA LYS A 57 10.58 -1.49 1.41
C LYS A 57 9.09 -1.73 1.67
N ILE A 58 8.21 -0.92 1.09
CA ILE A 58 6.76 -1.09 1.19
C ILE A 58 6.35 -2.44 0.61
N LEU A 59 6.80 -2.77 -0.61
CA LEU A 59 6.50 -4.06 -1.24
C LEU A 59 6.97 -5.24 -0.40
N LYS A 60 8.22 -5.23 0.07
CA LYS A 60 8.80 -6.36 0.78
C LYS A 60 8.32 -6.50 2.24
N GLN A 61 8.15 -5.39 2.95
CA GLN A 61 7.89 -5.39 4.40
C GLN A 61 6.42 -5.14 4.76
N GLN A 62 5.69 -4.36 3.96
CA GLN A 62 4.30 -3.98 4.27
C GLN A 62 3.30 -4.82 3.47
N LEU A 63 3.46 -4.85 2.14
CA LEU A 63 2.52 -5.54 1.25
C LEU A 63 2.86 -7.04 1.07
N LYS A 64 4.13 -7.42 1.23
CA LYS A 64 4.68 -8.76 0.93
C LYS A 64 4.33 -9.29 -0.47
N ILE A 65 4.32 -8.41 -1.47
CA ILE A 65 4.03 -8.74 -2.88
C ILE A 65 5.15 -8.23 -3.79
N THR A 66 5.09 -8.64 -5.05
CA THR A 66 5.95 -8.09 -6.11
C THR A 66 5.36 -6.82 -6.73
N GLU A 67 6.21 -6.04 -7.40
CA GLU A 67 5.75 -4.84 -8.12
C GLU A 67 4.79 -5.18 -9.27
N GLU A 68 5.01 -6.30 -9.96
CA GLU A 68 4.13 -6.75 -11.04
C GLU A 68 2.72 -7.10 -10.53
N GLU A 69 2.64 -7.78 -9.39
CA GLU A 69 1.35 -8.09 -8.74
C GLU A 69 0.63 -6.82 -8.28
N PHE A 70 1.37 -5.83 -7.79
CA PHE A 70 0.80 -4.54 -7.44
C PHE A 70 0.13 -3.89 -8.65
N TRP A 71 0.84 -3.74 -9.78
CA TRP A 71 0.30 -3.08 -10.97
C TRP A 71 -0.86 -3.85 -11.63
N LYS A 72 -0.92 -5.18 -11.50
CA LYS A 72 -2.08 -5.97 -11.97
C LYS A 72 -3.37 -5.71 -11.18
N ARG A 73 -3.25 -5.16 -9.97
CA ARG A 73 -4.33 -5.00 -8.99
C ARG A 73 -4.67 -3.54 -8.67
N VAL A 74 -3.92 -2.58 -9.23
CA VAL A 74 -4.19 -1.12 -9.22
C VAL A 74 -5.18 -0.76 -10.32
#